data_AF-A0A7C2TVL2-F1
#
_entry.id   AF-A0A7C2TVL2-F1
#
_cell.length_a   1.000
_cell.length_b   1.000
_cell.length_c   1.000
_cell.angle_alpha   90.00
_cell.angle_beta   90.00
_cell.angle_gamma   90.00
#
_symmetry.space_group_name_H-M   'P 1'
#
loop_
_entity.id
_entity.type
_entity.pdbx_description
1 polymer ?
#
loop_
_entity_poly.entity_id
_entity_poly.type
_entity_poly.pdbx_seq_one_letter_code
_entity_poly.pdbx_strand_id
1 'polypeptide(L)'
;MAMAKFYNQINPRLLLPGILLLLIVLAVISRYDQASGQKVGEFKINLRTEPNPAAVGEVTLIASIRERNGQLSKEASVWFTYFQRPPEYMVPHEGYAIKVAATAAENDTYQAKVNFDRAGVWKVAVILRVPSREEVVAWFDVMVK
;
A
#
# COMPACT_ATOMS: atom_id res chain seq x y z
N MET A 1 -46.63 -14.13 19.35
CA MET A 1 -46.45 -12.68 19.64
C MET A 1 -45.28 -12.53 20.61
N ALA A 2 -44.04 -12.51 20.13
CA ALA A 2 -42.83 -12.49 20.97
C ALA A 2 -41.63 -11.84 20.24
N MET A 3 -41.85 -10.69 19.60
CA MET A 3 -40.83 -10.00 18.78
C MET A 3 -40.81 -8.48 19.05
N ALA A 4 -41.03 -8.06 20.29
CA ALA A 4 -41.11 -6.63 20.63
C ALA A 4 -40.31 -6.20 21.87
N LYS A 5 -39.45 -7.05 22.45
CA LYS A 5 -38.78 -6.77 23.73
C LYS A 5 -37.26 -6.69 23.71
N PHE A 6 -36.62 -6.59 22.55
CA PHE A 6 -35.16 -6.44 22.47
C PHE A 6 -34.67 -5.02 22.17
N TYR A 7 -35.55 -4.08 21.82
CA TYR A 7 -35.11 -2.75 21.36
C TYR A 7 -34.95 -1.69 22.47
N ASN A 8 -35.36 -1.98 23.71
CA ASN A 8 -35.54 -0.94 24.73
C ASN A 8 -34.56 -1.02 25.92
N GLN A 9 -33.39 -1.63 25.76
CA GLN A 9 -32.40 -1.77 26.84
C GLN A 9 -31.00 -1.29 26.44
N ILE A 10 -30.92 -0.31 25.54
CA ILE A 10 -29.66 0.36 25.23
C ILE A 10 -29.57 1.60 26.11
N ASN A 11 -28.68 1.58 27.10
CA ASN A 11 -28.43 2.74 27.97
C ASN A 11 -27.89 3.91 27.13
N PRO A 12 -28.63 5.03 26.95
CA PRO A 12 -28.21 6.12 26.07
C PRO A 12 -26.92 6.81 26.54
N ARG A 13 -26.58 6.67 27.83
CA ARG A 13 -25.33 7.17 28.43
C ARG A 13 -24.08 6.39 27.99
N LEU A 14 -24.22 5.15 27.55
CA LEU A 14 -23.11 4.30 27.08
C LEU A 14 -22.96 4.29 25.54
N LEU A 15 -23.96 4.79 24.82
CA LEU A 15 -23.94 4.87 23.35
C LEU A 15 -22.88 5.86 22.83
N LEU A 16 -22.81 7.06 23.42
CA LEU A 16 -21.91 8.12 22.99
C LEU A 16 -20.41 7.74 23.09
N PRO A 17 -19.89 7.20 24.22
CA PRO A 17 -18.49 6.80 24.28
C PRO A 17 -18.19 5.59 23.37
N GLY A 18 -19.14 4.67 23.19
CA GLY A 18 -18.98 3.53 22.29
C GLY A 18 -18.86 3.92 20.82
N ILE A 19 -19.70 4.85 20.35
CA ILE A 19 -19.64 5.39 18.99
C ILE A 19 -18.33 6.17 18.79
N LEU A 20 -17.89 6.95 19.79
CA LEU A 20 -16.64 7.70 19.70
C LEU A 20 -15.43 6.77 19.59
N LEU A 21 -15.39 5.68 20.35
CA LEU A 21 -14.30 4.69 20.29
C LEU A 21 -14.26 3.99 18.92
N LEU A 22 -15.42 3.64 18.37
CA LEU A 22 -15.55 3.06 17.03
C LEU A 22 -15.07 4.03 15.94
N LEU A 23 -15.40 5.33 16.05
CA LEU A 23 -14.95 6.36 15.12
C LEU A 23 -13.44 6.60 15.21
N ILE A 24 -12.84 6.51 16.40
CA ILE A 24 -11.38 6.58 16.58
C ILE A 24 -10.70 5.39 15.91
N VAL A 25 -11.23 4.17 16.11
CA VAL A 25 -10.70 2.97 15.44
C VAL A 25 -10.81 3.09 13.91
N LEU A 26 -11.96 3.53 13.40
CA LEU A 26 -12.15 3.78 11.96
C LEU A 26 -11.22 4.89 11.42
N ALA A 27 -11.00 5.96 12.19
CA ALA A 27 -10.09 7.04 11.81
C ALA A 27 -8.62 6.57 11.81
N VAL A 28 -8.21 5.71 12.74
CA VAL A 28 -6.88 5.09 12.77
C VAL A 28 -6.69 4.14 11.58
N ILE A 29 -7.69 3.30 11.27
CA ILE A 29 -7.67 2.43 10.09
C ILE A 29 -7.61 3.25 8.80
N SER A 30 -8.40 4.33 8.70
CA SER A 30 -8.40 5.22 7.52
C SER A 30 -7.09 5.99 7.35
N ARG A 31 -6.35 6.27 8.43
CA ARG A 31 -5.00 6.85 8.36
C ARG A 31 -3.93 5.83 7.97
N TYR A 32 -4.13 4.56 8.30
CA TYR A 32 -3.28 3.46 7.83
C TYR A 32 -3.39 3.29 6.30
N ASP A 33 -4.52 3.69 5.72
CA ASP A 33 -4.81 3.66 4.28
C ASP A 33 -4.33 4.92 3.52
N GLN A 34 -3.34 5.66 4.05
CA GLN A 34 -2.52 6.58 3.24
C GLN A 34 -1.50 5.83 2.36
N ALA A 35 -1.75 4.56 2.05
CA ALA A 35 -1.21 3.97 0.86
C ALA A 35 -1.91 4.64 -0.33
N SER A 36 -1.18 5.39 -1.13
CA SER A 36 -1.72 5.91 -2.39
C SER A 36 -2.13 4.69 -3.21
N GLY A 37 -3.43 4.40 -3.29
CA GLY A 37 -3.94 3.24 -3.99
C GLY A 37 -4.15 3.54 -5.46
N GLN A 38 -3.58 2.72 -6.34
CA GLN A 38 -3.78 2.81 -7.78
C GLN A 38 -4.60 1.64 -8.29
N LYS A 39 -5.56 1.95 -9.16
CA LYS A 39 -6.29 0.96 -9.95
C LYS A 39 -5.66 0.89 -11.33
N VAL A 40 -5.05 -0.24 -11.66
CA VAL A 40 -4.43 -0.49 -12.98
C VAL A 40 -5.05 -1.76 -13.55
N GLY A 41 -5.84 -1.60 -14.61
CA GLY A 41 -6.66 -2.67 -15.17
C GLY A 41 -7.63 -3.26 -14.14
N GLU A 42 -7.45 -4.54 -13.85
CA GLU A 42 -8.27 -5.31 -12.90
C GLU A 42 -7.70 -5.33 -11.48
N PHE A 43 -6.53 -4.74 -11.26
CA PHE A 43 -5.84 -4.78 -9.98
C PHE A 43 -6.01 -3.48 -9.21
N LYS A 44 -6.21 -3.61 -7.90
CA LYS A 44 -6.01 -2.54 -6.92
C LYS A 44 -4.67 -2.77 -6.25
N ILE A 45 -3.75 -1.83 -6.41
CA ILE A 45 -2.38 -1.90 -5.89
C ILE A 45 -2.18 -0.73 -4.92
N ASN A 46 -1.81 -1.05 -3.69
CA ASN A 46 -1.51 -0.07 -2.65
C ASN A 46 -0.04 -0.22 -2.25
N LEU A 47 0.69 0.89 -2.12
CA LEU A 47 2.06 0.89 -1.62
C LEU A 47 2.13 1.59 -0.26
N ARG A 48 2.80 0.94 0.70
CA ARG A 48 3.22 1.56 1.97
C ARG A 48 4.70 1.29 2.24
N THR A 49 5.27 2.01 3.19
CA THR A 49 6.66 1.83 3.65
C THR A 49 6.71 1.45 5.12
N GLU A 50 7.83 0.89 5.54
CA GLU A 50 8.17 0.68 6.94
C GLU A 50 9.66 1.03 7.15
N PRO A 51 10.00 2.09 7.92
CA PRO A 51 9.08 2.99 8.65
C PRO A 51 8.14 3.82 7.74
N ASN A 52 7.08 4.35 8.35
CA ASN A 52 6.14 5.28 7.73
C ASN A 52 5.98 6.54 8.62
N PRO A 53 6.37 7.75 8.18
CA PRO A 53 6.91 8.07 6.86
C PRO A 53 8.27 7.40 6.62
N ALA A 54 8.59 7.14 5.35
CA ALA A 54 9.89 6.60 4.96
C ALA A 54 11.01 7.55 5.41
N ALA A 55 12.14 6.97 5.82
CA ALA A 55 13.33 7.71 6.25
C ALA A 55 14.54 7.32 5.38
N VAL A 56 15.54 8.19 5.33
CA VAL A 56 16.83 7.86 4.71
C VAL A 56 17.42 6.61 5.38
N GLY A 57 17.94 5.69 4.55
CA GLY A 57 18.46 4.40 4.98
C GLY A 57 17.60 3.22 4.52
N GLU A 58 17.69 2.11 5.25
CA GLU A 58 16.93 0.89 4.95
C GLU A 58 15.44 1.11 5.21
N VAL A 59 14.63 0.86 4.19
CA VAL A 59 13.17 0.92 4.24
C VAL A 59 12.61 -0.35 3.64
N THR A 60 11.55 -0.88 4.24
CA THR A 60 10.77 -1.97 3.64
C THR A 60 9.64 -1.37 2.81
N LEU A 61 9.63 -1.64 1.52
CA LEU A 61 8.50 -1.39 0.63
C LEU A 61 7.51 -2.53 0.76
N ILE A 62 6.22 -2.23 0.90
CA ILE A 62 5.18 -3.23 1.09
C ILE A 62 4.02 -2.89 0.15
N ALA A 63 3.80 -3.74 -0.84
CA ALA A 63 2.68 -3.66 -1.77
C ALA A 63 1.56 -4.61 -1.32
N SER A 64 0.33 -4.12 -1.25
CA SER A 64 -0.87 -4.97 -1.21
C SER A 64 -1.48 -4.98 -2.60
N ILE A 65 -1.68 -6.18 -3.15
CA ILE A 65 -2.19 -6.36 -4.51
C ILE A 65 -3.45 -7.20 -4.45
N ARG A 66 -4.58 -6.63 -4.89
CA ARG A 66 -5.85 -7.33 -4.95
C ARG A 66 -6.39 -7.35 -6.37
N GLU A 67 -6.70 -8.54 -6.87
CA GLU A 67 -7.40 -8.73 -8.13
C GLU A 67 -8.90 -8.54 -7.91
N ARG A 68 -9.61 -7.88 -8.84
CA ARG A 68 -11.05 -7.59 -8.72
C ARG A 68 -11.88 -8.86 -8.51
N ASN A 69 -11.47 -9.96 -9.12
CA ASN A 69 -12.27 -11.18 -9.25
C ASN A 69 -11.87 -12.26 -8.23
N GLY A 70 -10.94 -11.99 -7.32
CA GLY A 70 -10.51 -12.98 -6.34
C GLY A 70 -9.07 -12.79 -5.85
N GLN A 71 -8.45 -13.91 -5.51
CA GLN A 71 -7.06 -13.95 -5.05
C GLN A 71 -6.10 -13.91 -6.25
N LEU A 72 -4.97 -13.22 -6.07
CA LEU A 72 -3.93 -13.15 -7.08
C LEU A 72 -3.35 -14.55 -7.35
N SER A 73 -2.98 -14.83 -8.61
CA SER A 73 -2.34 -16.11 -8.99
C SER A 73 -1.10 -16.38 -8.13
N LYS A 74 -0.92 -17.63 -7.69
CA LYS A 74 0.29 -18.07 -6.94
C LYS A 74 1.57 -17.99 -7.75
N GLU A 75 1.46 -17.94 -9.08
CA GLU A 75 2.59 -17.79 -10.00
C GLU A 75 2.91 -16.32 -10.30
N ALA A 76 2.17 -15.38 -9.69
CA ALA A 76 2.44 -13.96 -9.85
C ALA A 76 3.80 -13.60 -9.24
N SER A 77 4.57 -12.84 -9.98
CA SER A 77 5.86 -12.29 -9.55
C SER A 77 5.75 -10.78 -9.41
N VAL A 78 6.35 -10.25 -8.35
CA VAL A 78 6.30 -8.82 -8.03
C VAL A 78 7.71 -8.28 -7.88
N TRP A 79 7.95 -7.10 -8.46
CA TRP A 79 9.19 -6.34 -8.27
C TRP A 79 8.85 -4.91 -7.86
N PHE A 80 9.78 -4.30 -7.14
CA PHE A 80 9.82 -2.85 -7.00
C PHE A 80 10.91 -2.30 -7.89
N THR A 81 10.63 -1.19 -8.56
CA THR A 81 11.67 -0.35 -9.16
C THR A 81 11.58 1.02 -8.53
N TYR A 82 12.70 1.58 -8.09
CA TYR A 82 12.71 2.89 -7.46
C TYR A 82 13.88 3.73 -7.95
N PHE A 83 13.62 5.03 -8.08
CA PHE A 83 14.62 6.04 -8.39
C PHE A 83 14.20 7.37 -7.83
N GLN A 84 15.18 8.20 -7.50
CA GLN A 84 14.89 9.60 -7.24
C GLN A 84 14.80 10.32 -8.57
N ARG A 85 13.74 11.10 -8.78
CA ARG A 85 13.62 11.91 -9.99
C ARG A 85 14.86 12.81 -10.07
N PRO A 86 15.66 12.72 -11.14
CA PRO A 86 16.78 13.63 -11.30
C PRO A 86 16.24 15.07 -11.42
N PRO A 87 17.02 16.09 -11.03
CA PRO A 87 16.62 17.48 -11.27
C PRO A 87 16.23 17.69 -12.73
N GLU A 88 15.28 18.60 -13.01
CA GLU A 88 14.72 18.79 -14.37
C GLU A 88 15.77 19.10 -15.46
N TYR A 89 16.94 19.60 -15.06
CA TYR A 89 18.06 19.89 -15.95
C TYR A 89 18.95 18.67 -16.27
N MET A 90 18.68 17.50 -15.69
CA MET A 90 19.42 16.25 -15.94
C MET A 90 18.57 15.25 -16.73
N VAL A 91 19.17 14.63 -17.75
CA VAL A 91 18.54 13.56 -18.52
C VAL A 91 18.48 12.30 -17.65
N PRO A 92 17.29 11.68 -17.44
CA PRO A 92 17.20 10.39 -16.79
C PRO A 92 17.94 9.33 -17.62
N HIS A 93 18.96 8.70 -17.03
CA HIS A 93 19.61 7.51 -17.58
C HIS A 93 18.96 6.24 -17.01
N GLU A 94 18.86 5.19 -17.82
CA GLU A 94 18.25 3.90 -17.42
C GLU A 94 18.89 3.28 -16.16
N GLY A 95 20.15 3.63 -15.85
CA GLY A 95 20.86 3.18 -14.66
C GLY A 95 20.41 3.80 -13.32
N TYR A 96 19.51 4.78 -13.31
CA TYR A 96 19.02 5.37 -12.05
C TYR A 96 17.96 4.52 -11.34
N ALA A 97 17.33 3.60 -12.07
CA ALA A 97 16.27 2.77 -11.52
C ALA A 97 16.84 1.48 -10.91
N ILE A 98 16.70 1.33 -9.60
CA ILE A 98 17.08 0.11 -8.91
C ILE A 98 15.88 -0.83 -8.90
N LYS A 99 16.04 -2.04 -9.47
CA LYS A 99 15.01 -3.08 -9.47
C LYS A 99 15.32 -4.14 -8.41
N VAL A 100 14.34 -4.41 -7.55
CA VAL A 100 14.42 -5.45 -6.50
C VAL A 100 13.24 -6.40 -6.61
N ALA A 101 13.48 -7.70 -6.47
CA ALA A 101 12.40 -8.69 -6.39
C ALA A 101 11.71 -8.58 -5.03
N ALA A 102 10.39 -8.67 -5.03
CA ALA A 102 9.60 -8.71 -3.81
C ALA A 102 9.37 -10.17 -3.37
N THR A 103 9.41 -10.38 -2.07
CA THR A 103 9.03 -11.65 -1.46
C THR A 103 7.57 -11.59 -1.08
N ALA A 104 6.80 -12.61 -1.42
CA ALA A 104 5.42 -12.75 -0.96
C ALA A 104 5.40 -12.86 0.57
N ALA A 105 4.51 -12.11 1.20
CA ALA A 105 4.20 -12.15 2.62
C ALA A 105 2.72 -12.52 2.81
N GLU A 106 2.26 -12.53 4.05
CA GLU A 106 0.87 -12.88 4.36
C GLU A 106 -0.12 -11.84 3.79
N ASN A 107 -1.40 -12.23 3.69
CA ASN A 107 -2.51 -11.32 3.34
C ASN A 107 -2.37 -10.61 1.98
N ASP A 108 -1.92 -11.33 0.95
CA ASP A 108 -1.74 -10.81 -0.42
C ASP A 108 -0.81 -9.58 -0.48
N THR A 109 0.22 -9.60 0.37
CA THR A 109 1.26 -8.55 0.40
C THR A 109 2.59 -9.04 -0.14
N TYR A 110 3.38 -8.11 -0.67
CA TYR A 110 4.68 -8.35 -1.26
C TYR A 110 5.65 -7.31 -0.71
N GLN A 111 6.82 -7.74 -0.27
CA GLN A 111 7.76 -6.86 0.42
C GLN A 111 9.19 -6.98 -0.10
N ALA A 112 9.91 -5.86 -0.10
CA ALA A 112 11.33 -5.82 -0.36
C ALA A 112 12.01 -4.76 0.50
N LYS A 113 13.24 -5.03 0.92
CA LYS A 113 14.10 -4.03 1.55
C LYS A 113 14.81 -3.23 0.47
N VAL A 114 14.78 -1.91 0.62
CA VAL A 114 15.48 -0.95 -0.24
C VAL A 114 16.29 0.00 0.63
N ASN A 115 17.24 0.69 0.02
CA ASN A 115 18.01 1.72 0.71
C ASN A 115 17.79 3.05 -0.01
N PHE A 116 17.14 4.00 0.66
CA PHE A 116 17.03 5.36 0.16
C PHE A 116 18.24 6.15 0.62
N ASP A 117 19.06 6.63 -0.32
CA ASP A 117 20.34 7.27 0.01
C ASP A 117 20.21 8.75 0.42
N ARG A 118 19.04 9.35 0.19
CA ARG A 118 18.75 10.75 0.53
C ARG A 118 17.27 11.07 0.63
N ALA A 119 16.98 12.16 1.33
CA ALA A 119 15.61 12.68 1.50
C ALA A 119 15.06 13.25 0.18
N GLY A 120 13.73 13.34 0.09
CA GLY A 120 13.00 13.88 -1.05
C GLY A 120 11.96 12.91 -1.61
N VAL A 121 11.39 13.27 -2.76
CA VAL A 121 10.37 12.43 -3.43
C VAL A 121 11.07 11.40 -4.31
N TRP A 122 10.81 10.13 -4.00
CA TRP A 122 11.22 8.99 -4.79
C TRP A 122 10.06 8.45 -5.59
N LYS A 123 10.30 8.11 -6.85
CA LYS A 123 9.34 7.38 -7.69
C LYS A 123 9.53 5.90 -7.46
N VAL A 124 8.45 5.21 -7.10
CA VAL A 124 8.45 3.75 -6.87
C VAL A 124 7.41 3.11 -7.78
N ALA A 125 7.82 2.20 -8.65
CA ALA A 125 6.94 1.31 -9.39
C ALA A 125 6.75 0.00 -8.63
N VAL A 126 5.50 -0.45 -8.55
CA VAL A 126 5.15 -1.85 -8.30
C VAL A 126 4.89 -2.50 -9.64
N ILE A 127 5.71 -3.49 -10.00
CA ILE A 127 5.63 -4.23 -11.25
C ILE A 127 5.08 -5.62 -10.93
N LEU A 128 3.89 -5.91 -11.44
CA LEU A 128 3.21 -7.18 -11.31
C LEU A 128 3.25 -7.93 -12.63
N ARG A 129 3.79 -9.15 -12.62
CA ARG A 129 3.71 -10.08 -13.74
C ARG A 129 2.89 -11.29 -13.34
N VAL A 130 1.78 -11.49 -14.04
CA VAL A 130 0.98 -12.72 -13.96
C VAL A 130 1.24 -13.51 -15.25
N PRO A 131 1.51 -14.82 -15.19
CA PRO A 131 1.68 -15.63 -16.41
C PRO A 131 0.51 -15.45 -17.37
N SER A 132 0.83 -15.38 -18.67
CA SER A 132 -0.15 -15.20 -19.75
C SER A 132 -0.96 -13.89 -19.73
N ARG A 133 -0.55 -12.89 -18.94
CA ARG A 133 -1.10 -11.53 -18.95
C ARG A 133 -0.01 -10.50 -19.24
N GLU A 134 -0.43 -9.33 -19.70
CA GLU A 134 0.46 -8.17 -19.82
C GLU A 134 1.00 -7.74 -18.45
N GLU A 135 2.21 -7.20 -18.45
CA GLU A 135 2.82 -6.65 -17.25
C GLU A 135 2.03 -5.42 -16.77
N VAL A 136 1.77 -5.37 -15.46
CA VAL A 136 1.04 -4.29 -14.83
C VAL A 136 2.02 -3.46 -14.00
N VAL A 137 2.04 -2.15 -14.24
CA VAL A 137 2.92 -1.21 -13.56
C VAL A 137 2.09 -0.12 -12.88
N ALA A 138 2.28 0.05 -11.57
CA ALA A 138 1.68 1.13 -10.79
C ALA A 138 2.77 2.02 -10.17
N TRP A 139 2.65 3.34 -10.33
CA TRP A 139 3.69 4.31 -9.97
C TRP A 139 3.29 5.18 -8.78
N PHE A 140 4.10 5.20 -7.74
CA PHE A 140 3.83 5.92 -6.50
C PHE A 140 4.91 6.95 -6.23
N ASP A 141 4.52 8.02 -5.55
CA ASP A 141 5.44 8.98 -4.94
C ASP A 141 5.64 8.63 -3.48
N VAL A 142 6.89 8.39 -3.09
CA VAL A 142 7.28 8.13 -1.70
C VAL A 142 8.13 9.31 -1.22
N MET A 143 7.62 10.04 -0.23
CA MET A 143 8.39 11.09 0.43
C MET A 143 9.29 10.47 1.49
N VAL A 144 10.60 10.56 1.29
CA VAL A 144 11.63 10.11 2.23
C VAL A 144 12.11 11.31 3.03
N LYS A 145 12.17 11.17 4.36
CA LYS A 145 12.61 12.20 5.30
C LYS A 145 13.98 11.95 5.89
#